data_AF-A0A7L4QWM0-F1
#
_entry.id   AF-A0A7L4QWM0-F1
#
_cell.length_a   1.000
_cell.length_b   1.000
_cell.length_c   1.000
_cell.angle_alpha   90.00
_cell.angle_beta   90.00
_cell.angle_gamma   90.00
#
_symmetry.space_group_name_H-M   'P 1'
#
loop_
_entity.id
_entity.type
_entity.pdbx_description
1 polymer ?
#
loop_
_entity_poly.entity_id
_entity_poly.type
_entity_poly.pdbx_seq_one_letter_code
_entity_poly.pdbx_strand_id
1 'polypeptide(L)'
;MPSTRGVYFAWAMQGLILLEGIYGLIILNPSIIFTAFIGFFLTCIPYLIERRVRVTLPWEVNFLIAFAVFLHVAGYSQHLYLFLYPYYDKFAHFISSITVAVLAFVSILLINRFSCTKLARWQIFFYIVIFTMAIGSFWEIYEYLMDTFFGSHLTKLLQHSLDDTMIDLITDLLGGIVVAAFGTWYIQKKTLDELTDQMVDESTPECEL
;
A
#
# COMPACT_ATOMS: atom_id res chain seq x y z
N MET A 1 -7.40 -19.26 -12.28
CA MET A 1 -6.75 -17.95 -12.53
C MET A 1 -7.70 -16.85 -12.08
N PRO A 2 -7.29 -15.93 -11.18
CA PRO A 2 -8.09 -14.76 -10.84
C PRO A 2 -8.46 -14.00 -12.13
N SER A 3 -9.65 -13.40 -12.17
CA SER A 3 -10.15 -12.68 -13.34
C SER A 3 -9.11 -11.67 -13.88
N THR A 4 -8.51 -12.00 -15.03
CA THR A 4 -7.53 -11.16 -15.75
C THR A 4 -8.07 -9.78 -16.09
N ARG A 5 -9.40 -9.61 -16.11
CA ARG A 5 -10.06 -8.33 -16.39
C ARG A 5 -9.87 -7.28 -15.29
N GLY A 6 -9.62 -7.70 -14.04
CA GLY A 6 -9.45 -6.77 -12.93
C GLY A 6 -8.10 -6.04 -12.95
N VAL A 7 -7.08 -6.67 -13.55
CA VAL A 7 -5.72 -6.12 -13.64
C VAL A 7 -5.70 -4.82 -14.47
N TYR A 8 -6.62 -4.67 -15.42
CA TYR A 8 -6.76 -3.43 -16.21
C TYR A 8 -7.08 -2.21 -15.33
N PHE A 9 -7.73 -2.38 -14.17
CA PHE A 9 -7.94 -1.26 -13.24
C PHE A 9 -6.64 -0.79 -12.60
N ALA A 10 -5.77 -1.72 -12.19
CA ALA A 10 -4.44 -1.37 -11.68
C ALA A 10 -3.60 -0.67 -12.76
N TRP A 11 -3.59 -1.21 -13.99
CA TRP A 11 -2.90 -0.59 -15.12
C TRP A 11 -3.46 0.78 -15.50
N ALA A 12 -4.78 0.98 -15.39
CA ALA A 12 -5.38 2.29 -15.59
C ALA A 12 -4.86 3.31 -14.57
N MET A 13 -4.81 2.95 -13.28
CA MET A 13 -4.24 3.83 -12.24
C MET A 13 -2.75 4.10 -12.48
N GLN A 14 -1.97 3.10 -12.85
CA GLN A 14 -0.57 3.27 -13.24
C GLN A 14 -0.41 4.21 -14.44
N GLY A 15 -1.30 4.11 -15.43
CA GLY A 15 -1.38 5.02 -16.56
C GLY A 15 -1.65 6.46 -16.11
N LEU A 16 -2.58 6.67 -15.17
CA LEU A 16 -2.83 8.00 -14.60
C LEU A 16 -1.61 8.56 -13.87
N ILE A 17 -0.88 7.74 -13.11
CA ILE A 17 0.38 8.16 -12.47
C ILE A 17 1.41 8.60 -13.52
N LEU A 18 1.57 7.84 -14.62
CA LEU A 18 2.49 8.21 -15.70
C LEU A 18 2.04 9.49 -16.42
N LEU A 19 0.73 9.72 -16.57
CA LEU A 19 0.21 10.96 -17.13
C LEU A 19 0.55 12.16 -16.24
N GLU A 20 0.45 12.04 -14.92
CA GLU A 20 0.92 13.08 -13.99
C GLU A 20 2.44 13.32 -14.12
N GLY A 21 3.23 12.26 -14.31
CA GLY A 21 4.67 12.39 -14.61
C GLY A 21 4.97 13.12 -15.91
N ILE A 22 4.23 12.82 -16.98
CA ILE A 22 4.32 13.52 -18.28
C ILE A 22 3.90 14.98 -18.11
N TYR A 23 2.82 15.25 -17.37
CA TYR A 23 2.41 16.61 -17.04
C TYR A 23 3.55 17.36 -16.32
N GLY A 24 4.18 16.75 -15.32
CA GLY A 24 5.35 17.30 -14.63
C GLY A 24 6.51 17.62 -15.58
N LEU A 25 6.77 16.77 -16.59
CA LEU A 25 7.77 17.02 -17.64
C LEU A 25 7.41 18.23 -18.51
N ILE A 26 6.13 18.40 -18.88
CA ILE A 26 5.65 19.52 -19.70
C ILE A 26 5.85 20.85 -18.98
N ILE A 27 5.54 20.91 -17.69
CA ILE A 27 5.68 22.14 -16.89
C ILE A 27 7.06 22.29 -16.22
N LEU A 28 7.99 21.37 -16.51
CA LEU A 28 9.36 21.32 -15.97
C LEU A 28 9.39 21.36 -14.43
N ASN A 29 8.45 20.67 -13.78
CA ASN A 29 8.38 20.59 -12.32
C ASN A 29 9.09 19.32 -11.83
N PRO A 30 10.32 19.42 -11.27
CA PRO A 30 11.12 18.26 -10.86
C PRO A 30 10.45 17.43 -9.76
N SER A 31 9.66 18.07 -8.90
CA SER A 31 8.97 17.43 -7.79
C SER A 31 7.87 16.48 -8.27
N ILE A 32 7.02 16.94 -9.19
CA ILE A 32 5.94 16.12 -9.75
C ILE A 32 6.53 14.94 -10.53
N ILE A 33 7.59 15.19 -11.30
CA ILE A 33 8.33 14.14 -12.01
C ILE A 33 8.83 13.10 -11.00
N PHE A 34 9.58 13.53 -9.98
CA PHE A 34 10.14 12.65 -8.97
C PHE A 34 9.07 11.81 -8.27
N THR A 35 8.00 12.44 -7.77
CA THR A 35 6.90 11.77 -7.07
C THR A 35 6.17 10.77 -7.98
N ALA A 36 5.90 11.14 -9.24
CA ALA A 36 5.21 10.25 -10.19
C ALA A 36 6.06 9.03 -10.57
N PHE A 37 7.36 9.20 -10.83
CA PHE A 37 8.23 8.08 -11.21
C PHE A 37 8.50 7.14 -10.04
N ILE A 38 8.72 7.67 -8.82
CA ILE A 38 8.82 6.84 -7.62
C ILE A 38 7.50 6.13 -7.36
N GLY A 39 6.37 6.84 -7.43
CA GLY A 39 5.05 6.25 -7.27
C GLY A 39 4.83 5.10 -8.26
N PHE A 40 5.07 5.32 -9.55
CA PHE A 40 4.97 4.28 -10.57
C PHE A 40 5.88 3.09 -10.26
N PHE A 41 7.13 3.33 -9.85
CA PHE A 41 8.04 2.26 -9.44
C PHE A 41 7.49 1.46 -8.26
N LEU A 42 6.94 2.11 -7.23
CA LEU A 42 6.32 1.43 -6.09
C LEU A 42 5.17 0.51 -6.53
N THR A 43 4.32 0.96 -7.46
CA THR A 43 3.24 0.11 -8.01
C THR A 43 3.77 -1.10 -8.80
N CYS A 44 5.02 -1.05 -9.29
CA CYS A 44 5.66 -2.15 -10.01
C CYS A 44 6.25 -3.22 -9.07
N ILE A 45 6.51 -2.89 -7.79
CA ILE A 45 7.16 -3.79 -6.83
C ILE A 45 6.46 -5.14 -6.73
N PRO A 46 5.12 -5.23 -6.57
CA PRO A 46 4.43 -6.51 -6.48
C PRO A 46 4.74 -7.43 -7.66
N TYR A 47 4.60 -6.92 -8.90
CA TYR A 47 4.87 -7.70 -10.11
C TYR A 47 6.32 -8.21 -10.20
N LEU A 48 7.28 -7.42 -9.69
CA LEU A 48 8.69 -7.84 -9.62
C LEU A 48 8.91 -8.96 -8.59
N ILE A 49 8.20 -8.90 -7.46
CA ILE A 49 8.25 -9.94 -6.41
C ILE A 49 7.55 -11.21 -6.92
N GLU A 50 6.35 -11.11 -7.48
CA GLU A 50 5.59 -12.25 -8.01
C GLU A 50 6.43 -13.08 -8.99
N ARG A 51 7.19 -12.42 -9.88
CA ARG A 51 8.09 -13.08 -10.83
C ARG A 51 9.19 -13.91 -10.17
N ARG A 52 9.61 -13.56 -8.94
CA ARG A 52 10.66 -14.27 -8.20
C ARG A 52 10.12 -15.35 -7.26
N VAL A 53 8.98 -15.10 -6.62
CA VAL A 53 8.47 -15.96 -5.53
C VAL A 53 7.37 -16.93 -6.01
N ARG A 54 6.97 -16.90 -7.29
CA ARG A 54 5.90 -17.74 -7.89
C ARG A 54 4.55 -17.65 -7.15
N VAL A 55 4.33 -16.51 -6.49
CA VAL A 55 3.05 -16.14 -5.89
C VAL A 55 2.43 -15.09 -6.81
N THR A 56 1.11 -15.13 -6.99
CA THR A 56 0.34 -14.12 -7.71
C THR A 56 -0.61 -13.44 -6.72
N LEU A 57 -0.53 -12.12 -6.60
CA LEU A 57 -1.45 -11.38 -5.75
C LEU A 57 -2.81 -11.22 -6.45
N PRO A 58 -3.90 -11.17 -5.68
CA PRO A 58 -5.21 -10.80 -6.22
C PRO A 58 -5.14 -9.42 -6.90
N TRP A 59 -5.86 -9.25 -8.00
CA TRP A 59 -5.86 -7.99 -8.76
C TRP A 59 -6.36 -6.81 -7.91
N GLU A 60 -7.23 -7.08 -6.93
CA GLU A 60 -7.74 -6.10 -5.96
C GLU A 60 -6.61 -5.47 -5.15
N VAL A 61 -5.61 -6.27 -4.76
CA VAL A 61 -4.44 -5.78 -4.01
C VAL A 61 -3.59 -4.88 -4.91
N ASN A 62 -3.31 -5.32 -6.13
CA ASN A 62 -2.57 -4.52 -7.11
C ASN A 62 -3.29 -3.21 -7.43
N PHE A 63 -4.62 -3.23 -7.54
CA PHE A 63 -5.43 -2.04 -7.73
C PHE A 63 -5.38 -1.10 -6.51
N LEU A 64 -5.54 -1.62 -5.29
CA LEU A 64 -5.45 -0.80 -4.07
C LEU A 64 -4.11 -0.10 -3.94
N ILE A 65 -3.00 -0.80 -4.24
CA ILE A 65 -1.65 -0.21 -4.26
C ILE A 65 -1.59 0.92 -5.29
N ALA A 66 -1.99 0.66 -6.53
CA ALA A 66 -1.94 1.65 -7.58
C ALA A 66 -2.85 2.85 -7.29
N PHE A 67 -4.02 2.63 -6.70
CA PHE A 67 -4.96 3.68 -6.31
C PHE A 67 -4.43 4.52 -5.16
N ALA A 68 -3.91 3.91 -4.08
CA ALA A 68 -3.32 4.62 -2.95
C ALA A 68 -2.13 5.49 -3.41
N VAL A 69 -1.23 4.93 -4.22
CA VAL A 69 -0.10 5.69 -4.78
C VAL A 69 -0.60 6.82 -5.70
N PHE A 70 -1.61 6.56 -6.53
CA PHE A 70 -2.19 7.59 -7.39
C PHE A 70 -2.76 8.75 -6.59
N LEU A 71 -3.43 8.51 -5.45
CA LEU A 71 -3.93 9.58 -4.58
C LEU A 71 -2.79 10.50 -4.10
N HIS A 72 -1.66 9.93 -3.70
CA HIS A 72 -0.49 10.73 -3.28
C HIS A 72 0.12 11.53 -4.44
N VAL A 73 0.32 10.90 -5.60
CA VAL A 73 0.88 11.56 -6.80
C VAL A 73 -0.04 12.68 -7.29
N ALA A 74 -1.33 12.39 -7.47
CA ALA A 74 -2.32 13.35 -7.94
C ALA A 74 -2.55 14.46 -6.90
N GLY A 75 -2.57 14.10 -5.62
CA GLY A 75 -2.74 15.08 -4.55
C GLY A 75 -1.62 16.11 -4.54
N TYR A 76 -0.38 15.68 -4.75
CA TYR A 76 0.76 16.57 -4.85
C TYR A 76 0.72 17.40 -6.14
N SER A 77 0.55 16.74 -7.29
CA SER A 77 0.56 17.35 -8.63
C SER A 77 -0.53 18.41 -8.81
N GLN A 78 -1.74 18.11 -8.34
CA GLN A 78 -2.92 18.97 -8.46
C GLN A 78 -3.14 19.88 -7.24
N HIS A 79 -2.17 19.94 -6.32
CA HIS A 79 -2.21 20.76 -5.10
C HIS A 79 -3.39 20.48 -4.17
N LEU A 80 -3.95 19.26 -4.18
CA LEU A 80 -5.09 18.88 -3.34
C LEU A 80 -4.70 18.84 -1.86
N TYR A 81 -3.46 18.47 -1.53
CA TYR A 81 -2.93 18.58 -0.17
C TYR A 81 -2.93 20.01 0.37
N LEU A 82 -2.93 21.03 -0.51
CA LEU A 82 -3.02 22.43 -0.08
C LEU A 82 -4.47 22.91 -0.06
N PHE A 83 -5.24 22.63 -1.12
CA PHE A 83 -6.59 23.18 -1.28
C PHE A 83 -7.65 22.49 -0.43
N LEU A 84 -7.45 21.20 -0.12
CA LEU A 84 -8.41 20.36 0.61
C LEU A 84 -7.86 19.90 1.95
N TYR A 85 -6.79 20.54 2.45
CA TYR A 85 -6.26 20.30 3.78
C TYR A 85 -7.32 20.55 4.87
N PRO A 86 -7.41 19.70 5.92
CA PRO A 86 -6.67 18.45 6.16
C PRO A 86 -7.36 17.20 5.57
N TYR A 87 -8.54 17.33 4.98
CA TYR A 87 -9.40 16.19 4.65
C TYR A 87 -8.85 15.27 3.56
N TYR A 88 -8.26 15.84 2.51
CA TYR A 88 -7.67 15.04 1.43
C TYR A 88 -6.54 14.16 1.95
N ASP A 89 -5.71 14.75 2.80
CA ASP A 89 -4.57 14.10 3.41
C ASP A 89 -5.01 12.91 4.28
N LYS A 90 -5.93 13.13 5.22
CA LYS A 90 -6.44 12.03 6.07
C LYS A 90 -7.18 10.97 5.28
N PHE A 91 -7.85 11.34 4.18
CA PHE A 91 -8.46 10.37 3.28
C PHE A 91 -7.40 9.52 2.56
N ALA A 92 -6.33 10.14 2.04
CA ALA A 92 -5.22 9.43 1.40
C ALA A 92 -4.52 8.49 2.39
N HIS A 93 -4.24 8.94 3.61
CA HIS A 93 -3.69 8.11 4.69
C HIS A 93 -4.62 6.94 5.03
N PHE A 94 -5.92 7.17 5.16
CA PHE A 94 -6.86 6.08 5.44
C PHE A 94 -6.87 5.01 4.34
N ILE A 95 -6.89 5.40 3.07
CA ILE A 95 -6.83 4.44 1.95
C ILE A 95 -5.47 3.72 1.90
N SER A 96 -4.37 4.44 2.12
CA SER A 96 -3.03 3.84 2.22
C SER A 96 -2.94 2.83 3.36
N SER A 97 -3.47 3.16 4.54
CA SER A 97 -3.45 2.27 5.71
C SER A 97 -4.21 0.97 5.48
N ILE A 98 -5.39 1.03 4.87
CA ILE A 98 -6.15 -0.16 4.48
C ILE A 98 -5.35 -1.00 3.49
N THR A 99 -4.72 -0.35 2.51
CA THR A 99 -3.91 -1.03 1.48
C THR A 99 -2.73 -1.77 2.10
N VAL A 100 -1.98 -1.11 2.98
CA VAL A 100 -0.86 -1.71 3.71
C VAL A 100 -1.34 -2.83 4.63
N ALA A 101 -2.46 -2.66 5.32
CA ALA A 101 -3.00 -3.69 6.20
C ALA A 101 -3.48 -4.92 5.42
N VAL A 102 -4.06 -4.74 4.23
CA VAL A 102 -4.41 -5.84 3.31
C VAL A 102 -3.15 -6.55 2.82
N LEU A 103 -2.09 -5.80 2.51
CA LEU A 103 -0.79 -6.38 2.17
C LEU A 103 -0.20 -7.20 3.33
N ALA A 104 -0.29 -6.70 4.56
CA ALA A 104 0.12 -7.42 5.76
C ALA A 104 -0.71 -8.70 5.95
N PHE A 105 -2.01 -8.63 5.68
CA PHE A 105 -2.88 -9.80 5.73
C PHE A 105 -2.47 -10.85 4.68
N VAL A 106 -2.23 -10.44 3.43
CA VAL A 106 -1.78 -11.39 2.40
C VAL A 106 -0.39 -11.94 2.70
N SER A 107 0.54 -11.11 3.18
CA SER A 107 1.90 -11.56 3.50
C SER A 107 1.91 -12.60 4.62
N ILE A 108 1.12 -12.41 5.69
CA ILE A 108 1.07 -13.38 6.80
C ILE A 108 0.41 -14.70 6.40
N LEU A 109 -0.58 -14.66 5.49
CA LEU A 109 -1.16 -15.88 4.91
C LEU A 109 -0.11 -16.68 4.13
N LEU A 110 0.67 -16.00 3.30
CA LEU A 110 1.74 -16.64 2.53
C LEU A 110 2.85 -17.19 3.45
N ILE A 111 3.26 -16.42 4.47
CA ILE A 111 4.22 -16.89 5.47
C ILE A 111 3.70 -18.15 6.16
N ASN A 112 2.44 -18.14 6.64
CA ASN A 112 1.83 -19.28 7.30
C ASN A 112 1.82 -20.53 6.40
N ARG A 113 1.58 -20.37 5.09
CA ARG A 113 1.63 -21.46 4.11
C ARG A 113 3.03 -22.03 3.91
N PHE A 114 4.03 -21.19 3.72
CA PHE A 114 5.38 -21.64 3.35
C PHE A 114 6.27 -22.05 4.54
N SER A 115 5.97 -21.59 5.75
CA SER A 115 6.86 -21.80 6.91
C SER A 115 6.46 -22.95 7.83
N CYS A 116 5.43 -23.74 7.49
CA CYS A 116 4.85 -24.78 8.35
C CYS A 116 4.39 -24.26 9.74
N THR A 117 4.38 -22.95 9.98
CA THR A 117 3.95 -22.37 11.26
C THR A 117 2.44 -22.33 11.31
N LYS A 118 1.84 -22.75 12.43
CA LYS A 118 0.40 -22.57 12.68
C LYS A 118 0.19 -21.32 13.52
N LEU A 119 -0.12 -20.19 12.88
CA LEU A 119 -0.39 -18.95 13.58
C LEU A 119 -1.80 -18.92 14.15
N ALA A 120 -1.92 -18.56 15.42
CA ALA A 120 -3.19 -18.28 16.07
C ALA A 120 -3.78 -16.96 15.54
N ARG A 121 -5.12 -16.86 15.54
CA ARG A 121 -5.83 -15.66 15.04
C ARG A 121 -5.39 -14.35 15.68
N TRP A 122 -5.09 -14.37 16.97
CA TRP A 122 -4.61 -13.17 17.67
C TRP A 122 -3.21 -12.76 17.18
N GLN A 123 -2.34 -13.71 16.83
CA GLN A 123 -1.02 -13.41 16.25
C GLN A 123 -1.17 -12.76 14.87
N ILE A 124 -2.08 -13.27 14.04
CA ILE A 124 -2.41 -12.67 12.73
C ILE A 124 -2.96 -11.25 12.92
N PHE A 125 -3.88 -11.05 13.87
CA PHE A 125 -4.44 -9.74 14.18
C PHE A 125 -3.34 -8.71 14.51
N PHE A 126 -2.48 -9.04 15.49
CA PHE A 126 -1.42 -8.13 15.91
C PHE A 126 -0.36 -7.95 14.84
N TYR A 127 -0.04 -8.98 14.05
CA TYR A 127 0.87 -8.85 12.93
C TYR A 127 0.40 -7.77 11.95
N ILE A 128 -0.88 -7.79 11.56
CA ILE A 128 -1.44 -6.81 10.62
C ILE A 128 -1.33 -5.39 11.20
N VAL A 129 -1.73 -5.20 12.45
CA VAL A 129 -1.68 -3.88 13.10
C VAL A 129 -0.25 -3.37 13.22
N ILE A 130 0.68 -4.19 13.71
CA ILE A 130 2.09 -3.81 13.89
C ILE A 130 2.75 -3.52 12.55
N PHE A 131 2.50 -4.36 11.54
CA PHE A 131 3.05 -4.16 10.20
C PHE A 131 2.54 -2.85 9.59
N THR A 132 1.24 -2.57 9.72
CA THR A 132 0.63 -1.33 9.22
C THR A 132 1.25 -0.10 9.90
N MET A 133 1.37 -0.13 11.22
CA MET A 133 2.00 0.95 11.99
C MET A 133 3.48 1.13 11.64
N ALA A 134 4.21 0.04 11.37
CA ALA A 134 5.62 0.12 10.99
C ALA A 134 5.79 0.83 9.64
N ILE A 135 4.98 0.49 8.64
CA ILE A 135 5.02 1.16 7.33
C ILE A 135 4.54 2.60 7.43
N GLY A 136 3.46 2.88 8.17
CA GLY A 136 3.00 4.24 8.45
C GLY A 136 4.09 5.10 9.11
N SER A 137 4.79 4.54 10.10
CA SER A 137 5.93 5.23 10.73
C SER A 137 7.08 5.48 9.75
N PHE A 138 7.37 4.55 8.83
CA PHE A 138 8.36 4.79 7.78
C PHE A 138 7.94 5.89 6.81
N TRP A 139 6.64 6.03 6.55
CA TRP A 139 6.10 7.11 5.74
C TRP A 139 6.31 8.47 6.43
N GLU A 140 5.94 8.61 7.70
CA GLU A 140 6.17 9.84 8.47
C GLU A 140 7.66 10.19 8.59
N ILE A 141 8.54 9.19 8.72
CA ILE A 141 9.99 9.40 8.68
C ILE A 141 10.42 9.90 7.29
N TYR A 142 9.88 9.34 6.22
CA TYR A 142 10.16 9.80 4.86
C TYR A 142 9.73 11.27 4.69
N GLU A 143 8.53 11.65 5.13
CA GLU A 143 8.05 13.03 5.03
C GLU A 143 8.92 13.98 5.82
N TYR A 144 9.26 13.64 7.06
CA TYR A 144 10.19 14.40 7.88
C TYR A 144 11.55 14.58 7.20
N LEU A 145 12.10 13.53 6.59
CA LEU A 145 13.37 13.59 5.86
C LEU A 145 13.26 14.47 4.62
N MET A 146 12.14 14.43 3.89
CA MET A 146 11.90 15.31 2.74
C MET A 146 11.86 16.77 3.18
N ASP A 147 11.06 17.09 4.20
CA ASP A 147 10.93 18.44 4.74
C ASP A 147 12.27 18.96 5.31
N THR A 148 13.07 18.09 5.92
CA THR A 148 14.37 18.44 6.51
C THR A 148 15.45 18.69 5.47
N PHE A 149 15.63 17.76 4.51
CA PHE A 149 16.79 17.77 3.62
C PHE A 149 16.53 18.45 2.28
N PHE A 150 15.31 18.34 1.76
CA PHE A 150 14.93 18.93 0.48
C PHE A 150 14.18 20.25 0.69
N GLY A 151 13.78 20.54 1.94
CA GLY A 151 13.11 21.76 2.34
C GLY A 151 11.79 21.95 1.61
N SER A 152 11.20 23.14 1.76
CA SER A 152 10.06 23.57 0.94
C SER A 152 10.41 23.81 -0.55
N HIS A 153 11.68 23.66 -0.93
CA HIS A 153 12.19 24.01 -2.26
C HIS A 153 11.92 22.94 -3.32
N LEU A 154 11.90 21.67 -2.90
CA LEU A 154 11.67 20.51 -3.77
C LEU A 154 10.33 19.84 -3.50
N THR A 155 9.80 19.92 -2.29
CA THR A 155 8.44 19.50 -1.97
C THR A 155 7.78 20.62 -1.19
N LYS A 156 6.48 20.91 -1.38
CA LYS A 156 5.77 21.69 -0.35
C LYS A 156 5.88 20.92 0.98
N LEU A 157 5.77 21.63 2.10
CA LEU A 157 5.80 21.01 3.43
C LEU A 157 4.84 19.82 3.43
N LEU A 158 5.36 18.63 3.70
CA LEU A 158 4.55 17.41 3.77
C LEU A 158 3.91 17.30 5.15
N GLN A 159 4.66 17.63 6.20
CA GLN A 159 4.16 17.67 7.58
C GLN A 159 3.79 19.10 7.97
N HIS A 160 2.49 19.38 8.13
CA HIS A 160 2.02 20.72 8.47
C HIS A 160 2.19 21.07 9.95
N SER A 161 2.17 20.07 10.84
CA SER A 161 2.31 20.23 12.29
C SER A 161 2.57 18.89 12.97
N LEU A 162 2.88 18.90 14.27
CA LEU A 162 2.92 17.67 15.08
C LEU A 162 1.56 16.94 15.06
N ASP A 163 0.46 17.70 15.11
CA ASP A 163 -0.89 17.12 15.11
C ASP A 163 -1.19 16.42 13.79
N ASP A 164 -0.58 16.86 12.69
CA ASP A 164 -0.72 16.26 11.36
C ASP A 164 -0.25 14.80 11.40
N THR A 165 1.05 14.61 11.65
CA THR A 165 1.71 13.31 11.83
C THR A 165 1.01 12.41 12.83
N MET A 166 0.59 12.97 13.97
CA MET A 166 -0.09 12.19 15.00
C MET A 166 -1.46 11.69 14.52
N ILE A 167 -2.20 12.52 13.79
CA ILE A 167 -3.50 12.11 13.22
C ILE A 167 -3.29 11.10 12.07
N ASP A 168 -2.21 11.20 11.30
CA ASP A 168 -1.87 10.21 10.27
C ASP A 168 -1.58 8.84 10.86
N LEU A 169 -0.73 8.77 11.90
CA LEU A 169 -0.46 7.52 12.60
C LEU A 169 -1.69 6.95 13.32
N ILE A 170 -2.59 7.80 13.83
CA ILE A 170 -3.88 7.35 14.38
C ILE A 170 -4.78 6.80 13.28
N THR A 171 -4.81 7.45 12.11
CA THR A 171 -5.56 6.99 10.94
C THR A 171 -5.03 5.65 10.45
N ASP A 172 -3.72 5.48 10.44
CA ASP A 172 -3.04 4.22 10.11
C ASP A 172 -3.41 3.10 11.08
N LEU A 173 -3.43 3.40 12.38
CA LEU A 173 -3.85 2.46 13.41
C LEU A 173 -5.30 2.01 13.20
N LEU A 174 -6.21 2.96 12.89
CA LEU A 174 -7.61 2.65 12.66
C LEU A 174 -7.82 1.77 11.43
N GLY A 175 -7.18 2.10 10.30
CA GLY A 175 -7.23 1.28 9.10
C GLY A 175 -6.67 -0.13 9.32
N GLY A 176 -5.53 -0.21 10.03
CA GLY A 176 -4.92 -1.47 10.45
C GLY A 176 -5.85 -2.33 11.31
N ILE A 177 -6.51 -1.75 12.32
CA ILE A 177 -7.47 -2.46 13.20
C ILE A 177 -8.69 -2.93 12.40
N VAL A 178 -9.24 -2.09 11.52
CA VAL A 178 -10.41 -2.44 10.69
C VAL A 178 -10.10 -3.67 9.83
N VAL A 179 -8.97 -3.65 9.12
CA VAL A 179 -8.57 -4.77 8.27
C VAL A 179 -8.18 -6.00 9.10
N ALA A 180 -7.49 -5.83 10.22
CA ALA A 180 -7.14 -6.94 11.11
C ALA A 180 -8.38 -7.65 11.68
N ALA A 181 -9.38 -6.88 12.12
CA ALA A 181 -10.65 -7.42 12.60
C ALA A 181 -11.41 -8.15 11.49
N PHE A 182 -11.50 -7.54 10.30
CA PHE A 182 -12.17 -8.16 9.16
C PHE A 182 -11.45 -9.42 8.67
N GLY A 183 -10.13 -9.37 8.48
CA GLY A 183 -9.31 -10.48 7.99
C GLY A 183 -9.32 -11.67 8.96
N THR A 184 -9.21 -11.42 10.26
CA THR A 184 -9.25 -12.50 11.27
C THR A 184 -10.65 -13.08 11.47
N TRP A 185 -11.72 -12.31 11.21
CA TRP A 185 -13.09 -12.82 11.09
C TRP A 185 -13.29 -13.62 9.79
N TYR A 186 -12.72 -13.18 8.68
CA TYR A 186 -12.85 -13.83 7.38
C TYR A 186 -12.20 -15.23 7.36
N ILE A 187 -11.04 -15.40 8.02
CA ILE A 187 -10.41 -16.72 8.23
C ILE A 187 -11.29 -17.68 9.04
N GLN A 188 -12.28 -17.20 9.80
CA GLN A 188 -13.20 -18.11 10.52
C GLN A 188 -14.16 -18.83 9.57
N LYS A 189 -14.38 -18.28 8.37
CA LYS A 189 -15.37 -18.78 7.41
C LYS A 189 -14.77 -19.64 6.29
N LYS A 190 -13.46 -19.55 6.07
CA LYS A 190 -12.71 -20.29 5.04
C LYS A 190 -11.41 -20.81 5.61
N THR A 191 -10.97 -22.00 5.20
CA THR A 191 -9.65 -22.50 5.61
C THR A 191 -8.55 -21.65 4.98
N LEU A 192 -7.43 -21.49 5.67
CA LEU A 192 -6.28 -20.71 5.21
C LEU A 192 -5.75 -21.19 3.86
N ASP A 193 -5.85 -22.50 3.62
CA ASP A 193 -5.42 -23.17 2.40
C ASP A 193 -6.29 -22.72 1.21
N GLU A 194 -7.62 -22.70 1.37
CA GLU A 194 -8.55 -22.24 0.31
C GLU A 194 -8.29 -20.79 -0.13
N LEU A 195 -7.81 -19.92 0.77
CA LEU A 195 -7.50 -18.53 0.45
C LEU A 195 -6.16 -18.39 -0.29
N THR A 196 -5.19 -19.23 0.06
CA THR A 196 -3.85 -19.16 -0.50
C THR A 196 -3.71 -19.98 -1.79
N ASP A 197 -4.55 -21.00 -2.00
CA ASP A 197 -4.58 -21.83 -3.21
C ASP A 197 -4.90 -21.01 -4.46
N GLN A 198 -5.63 -19.90 -4.29
CA GLN A 198 -5.94 -18.99 -5.39
C GLN A 198 -4.75 -18.10 -5.78
N MET A 199 -3.72 -18.02 -4.92
CA MET A 199 -2.57 -17.14 -5.06
C MET A 199 -1.29 -17.88 -5.46
N VAL A 200 -1.20 -19.19 -5.19
CA VAL A 200 0.01 -20.00 -5.41
C VAL A 200 -0.20 -20.94 -6.60
N ASP A 201 0.86 -21.16 -7.39
CA ASP A 201 0.83 -22.14 -8.49
C ASP A 201 0.84 -23.58 -7.97
N GLU A 202 0.08 -24.49 -8.60
CA GLU A 202 -0.08 -25.91 -8.19
C GLU A 202 1.27 -26.66 -8.15
N SER A 203 2.29 -26.15 -8.85
CA SER A 203 3.64 -26.71 -8.91
C SER A 203 4.53 -26.36 -7.70
N THR A 204 4.04 -25.53 -6.77
CA THR A 204 4.84 -25.03 -5.64
C THR A 204 4.81 -26.04 -4.50
N PRO A 205 5.96 -26.59 -4.04
CA PRO A 205 5.97 -27.60 -3.00
C PRO A 205 5.34 -27.04 -1.71
N GLU A 206 4.36 -27.77 -1.18
CA GLU A 206 3.85 -27.51 0.17
C GLU A 206 4.95 -27.82 1.18
N CYS A 207 4.91 -27.10 2.30
CA CYS A 207 5.83 -27.35 3.40
C CYS A 207 5.50 -28.73 4.00
N GLU A 208 6.31 -29.74 3.69
CA GLU A 208 6.21 -31.07 4.29
C GLU A 208 6.72 -31.01 5.74
N LEU A 209 5.87 -31.40 6.70
CA LEU A 209 6.20 -31.55 8.12
C LEU A 209 6.91 -32.89 8.39
#